data_AF-A0A8H3R0H4-F1
#
_entry.id   AF-A0A8H3R0H4-F1
#
_cell.length_a   1.000
_cell.length_b   1.000
_cell.length_c   1.000
_cell.angle_alpha   90.00
_cell.angle_beta   90.00
_cell.angle_gamma   90.00
#
_symmetry.space_group_name_H-M   'P 1'
#
loop_
_entity.id
_entity.type
_entity.pdbx_description
1 polymer ?
#
loop_
_entity_poly.entity_id
_entity_poly.type
_entity_poly.pdbx_seq_one_letter_code
_entity_poly.pdbx_strand_id
1 'polypeptide(L)'
;MLLLGEASDAIAASGDGGTTRAIVASGDDGTAHAIVASGDDGTARAIVASGDDGTARAIVASGDDGTARAIVASGDDGIARTVVASGDDGTARAIVAIGDDGVVFGDGVIARAIVASGDGGIARAIVASGDDGTTRTVVASGDDGTARAIVASGDDGTARAIVASGDGGIARAIVTSGDEGTTRTVVASGDDGIARAIVASGDDARAIVASVAACEHPDESLI
;
A
#
# COMPACT_ATOMS: atom_id res chain seq x y z
N MET A 1 -32.04 25.40 1.24
CA MET A 1 -31.31 24.52 0.30
C MET A 1 -29.87 25.01 0.29
N LEU A 2 -29.04 24.47 1.18
CA LEU A 2 -27.62 24.80 1.26
C LEU A 2 -26.87 23.71 0.48
N LEU A 3 -26.17 24.09 -0.59
CA LEU A 3 -25.13 23.24 -1.19
C LEU A 3 -24.00 23.15 -0.14
N LEU A 4 -23.76 21.95 0.39
CA LEU A 4 -22.60 21.64 1.21
C LEU A 4 -21.44 21.33 0.26
N GLY A 5 -20.25 21.88 0.55
CA GLY A 5 -19.08 21.78 -0.32
C GLY A 5 -18.61 20.33 -0.50
N GLU A 6 -18.44 19.93 -1.76
CA GLU A 6 -18.09 18.58 -2.22
C GLU A 6 -16.57 18.30 -2.20
N ALA A 7 -15.75 19.26 -1.78
CA ALA A 7 -14.29 19.13 -1.73
C ALA A 7 -13.72 19.65 -0.41
N SER A 8 -12.86 18.84 0.21
CA SER A 8 -12.14 19.15 1.44
C SER A 8 -10.64 19.01 1.18
N ASP A 9 -9.90 20.10 1.27
CA ASP A 9 -8.44 20.11 1.04
C ASP A 9 -7.69 20.62 2.28
N ALA A 10 -6.54 20.01 2.58
CA ALA A 10 -5.61 20.52 3.59
C ALA A 10 -4.16 20.48 3.10
N ILE A 11 -3.43 21.54 3.42
CA ILE A 11 -1.98 21.64 3.20
C ILE A 11 -1.33 22.01 4.54
N ALA A 12 -0.35 21.22 4.97
CA ALA A 12 0.42 21.48 6.19
C ALA A 12 1.91 21.30 5.94
N ALA A 13 2.72 22.28 6.34
CA ALA A 13 4.17 22.25 6.21
C ALA A 13 4.83 22.80 7.49
N SER A 14 5.96 22.23 7.87
CA SER A 14 6.81 22.71 8.97
C SER A 14 8.28 22.52 8.61
N GLY A 15 9.14 23.38 9.15
CA GLY A 15 10.58 23.22 9.02
C GLY A 15 11.14 22.10 9.89
N ASP A 16 12.46 22.14 10.09
CA ASP A 16 13.27 21.09 10.74
C ASP A 16 12.81 20.83 12.18
N GLY A 17 12.66 19.55 12.53
CA GLY A 17 12.10 19.11 13.82
C GLY A 17 10.62 19.45 14.03
N GLY A 18 9.94 19.99 13.01
CA GLY A 18 8.54 20.38 13.07
C GLY A 18 7.58 19.18 13.04
N THR A 19 6.41 19.35 13.66
CA THR A 19 5.31 18.38 13.57
C THR A 19 4.14 18.98 12.79
N THR A 20 3.70 18.30 11.74
CA THR A 20 2.53 18.66 10.95
C THR A 20 1.47 17.58 10.97
N ARG A 21 0.21 18.02 10.97
CA ARG A 21 -0.94 17.11 10.94
C ARG A 21 -2.06 17.70 10.09
N ALA A 22 -2.60 16.90 9.19
CA ALA A 22 -3.86 17.16 8.51
C ALA A 22 -4.87 16.06 8.83
N ILE A 23 -6.12 16.46 9.04
CA ILE A 23 -7.26 15.56 9.13
C ILE A 23 -8.32 16.14 8.20
N VAL A 24 -8.71 15.36 7.19
CA VAL A 24 -9.59 15.81 6.12
C VAL A 24 -10.67 14.76 5.93
N ALA A 25 -11.92 15.20 5.84
CA ALA A 25 -13.06 14.36 5.54
C ALA A 25 -13.97 15.05 4.53
N SER A 26 -14.52 14.29 3.59
CA SER A 26 -15.59 14.72 2.70
C SER A 26 -16.82 13.82 2.86
N GLY A 27 -17.98 14.28 2.38
CA GLY A 27 -19.20 13.46 2.32
C GLY A 27 -19.10 12.35 1.27
N ASP A 28 -20.24 11.68 1.02
CA ASP A 28 -20.41 10.52 0.14
C ASP A 28 -19.71 10.72 -1.21
N ASP A 29 -20.25 11.54 -2.11
CA ASP A 29 -19.62 11.83 -3.42
C ASP A 29 -18.41 12.80 -3.33
N GLY A 30 -17.90 13.04 -2.13
CA GLY A 30 -16.94 14.10 -1.86
C GLY A 30 -15.50 13.74 -2.22
N THR A 31 -14.71 14.77 -2.46
CA THR A 31 -13.25 14.66 -2.62
C THR A 31 -12.55 15.17 -1.37
N ALA A 32 -11.60 14.39 -0.85
CA ALA A 32 -10.78 14.73 0.29
C ALA A 32 -9.30 14.63 -0.08
N HIS A 33 -8.54 15.73 0.04
CA HIS A 33 -7.12 15.75 -0.25
C HIS A 33 -6.29 16.32 0.90
N ALA A 34 -5.14 15.70 1.18
CA ALA A 34 -4.14 16.24 2.07
C ALA A 34 -2.74 16.19 1.47
N ILE A 35 -2.00 17.28 1.62
CA ILE A 35 -0.56 17.34 1.37
C ILE A 35 0.12 17.77 2.67
N VAL A 36 0.96 16.90 3.21
CA VAL A 36 1.63 17.14 4.50
C VAL A 36 3.12 16.90 4.37
N ALA A 37 3.92 17.90 4.73
CA ALA A 37 5.37 17.82 4.69
C ALA A 37 5.98 18.28 6.02
N SER A 38 7.11 17.69 6.40
CA SER A 38 7.96 18.17 7.49
C SER A 38 9.43 18.14 7.08
N GLY A 39 10.27 18.96 7.73
CA GLY A 39 11.73 18.95 7.53
C GLY A 39 12.41 17.68 8.07
N ASP A 40 13.73 17.71 8.16
CA ASP A 40 14.63 16.55 8.31
C ASP A 40 14.27 15.66 9.50
N ASP A 41 14.22 16.20 10.72
CA ASP A 41 13.82 15.45 11.93
C ASP A 41 12.29 15.48 12.19
N GLY A 42 11.52 15.88 11.18
CA GLY A 42 10.12 16.24 11.34
C GLY A 42 9.17 15.04 11.35
N THR A 43 7.96 15.27 11.86
CA THR A 43 6.86 14.29 11.77
C THR A 43 5.72 14.85 10.93
N ALA A 44 5.42 14.17 9.82
CA ALA A 44 4.31 14.47 8.91
C ALA A 44 3.20 13.41 9.04
N ARG A 45 1.97 13.86 9.29
CA ARG A 45 0.81 12.96 9.46
C ARG A 45 -0.42 13.43 8.71
N ALA A 46 -1.06 12.53 7.97
CA ALA A 46 -2.37 12.76 7.37
C ALA A 46 -3.36 11.64 7.72
N ILE A 47 -4.60 12.04 7.98
CA ILE A 47 -5.76 11.15 7.97
C ILE A 47 -6.74 11.75 6.96
N VAL A 48 -7.08 11.00 5.92
CA VAL A 48 -7.95 11.46 4.84
C VAL A 48 -9.06 10.43 4.63
N ALA A 49 -10.31 10.90 4.64
CA ALA A 49 -11.46 10.03 4.40
C ALA A 49 -12.45 10.70 3.43
N SER A 50 -13.10 9.89 2.60
CA SER A 50 -14.29 10.26 1.84
C SER A 50 -15.40 9.24 2.11
N GLY A 51 -16.65 9.60 1.85
CA GLY A 51 -17.77 8.67 1.95
C GLY A 51 -17.88 7.75 0.72
N ASP A 52 -19.06 7.17 0.52
CA ASP A 52 -19.37 6.21 -0.55
C ASP A 52 -19.27 6.89 -1.92
N ASP A 53 -18.67 6.22 -2.92
CA ASP A 53 -18.31 6.79 -4.24
C ASP A 53 -17.28 7.95 -4.21
N GLY A 54 -16.82 8.34 -3.03
CA GLY A 54 -15.90 9.45 -2.83
C GLY A 54 -14.45 9.15 -3.21
N THR A 55 -13.62 10.20 -3.23
CA THR A 55 -12.17 10.07 -3.47
C THR A 55 -11.37 10.67 -2.33
N ALA A 56 -10.53 9.85 -1.69
CA ALA A 56 -9.60 10.26 -0.66
C ALA A 56 -8.15 10.16 -1.17
N ARG A 57 -7.37 11.23 -1.04
CA ARG A 57 -5.94 11.22 -1.40
C ARG A 57 -5.05 11.89 -0.37
N ALA A 58 -3.92 11.25 -0.07
CA ALA A 58 -2.88 11.84 0.75
C ALA A 58 -1.50 11.76 0.10
N ILE A 59 -0.75 12.85 0.20
CA ILE A 59 0.70 12.88 -0.04
C ILE A 59 1.34 13.31 1.27
N VAL A 60 2.17 12.44 1.84
CA VAL A 60 2.83 12.70 3.14
C VAL A 60 4.33 12.45 3.00
N ALA A 61 5.14 13.45 3.32
CA ALA A 61 6.59 13.38 3.22
C ALA A 61 7.27 13.93 4.48
N SER A 62 8.42 13.36 4.83
CA SER A 62 9.35 13.91 5.83
C SER A 62 10.77 13.81 5.30
N GLY A 63 11.69 14.61 5.85
CA GLY A 63 13.11 14.54 5.44
C GLY A 63 13.84 13.33 6.03
N ASP A 64 15.17 13.45 6.09
CA ASP A 64 16.15 12.36 6.26
C ASP A 64 15.88 11.47 7.49
N ASP A 65 15.76 12.04 8.68
CA ASP A 65 15.47 11.33 9.94
C ASP A 65 13.98 11.31 10.29
N GLY A 66 13.15 11.65 9.31
CA GLY A 66 11.76 12.01 9.51
C GLY A 66 10.82 10.82 9.70
N THR A 67 9.59 11.12 10.09
CA THR A 67 8.49 10.15 10.09
C THR A 67 7.29 10.65 9.30
N ALA A 68 6.98 9.94 8.22
CA ALA A 68 5.80 10.17 7.40
C ALA A 68 4.75 9.07 7.60
N ARG A 69 3.52 9.47 7.91
CA ARG A 69 2.40 8.53 8.11
C ARG A 69 1.11 9.02 7.47
N ALA A 70 0.47 8.13 6.72
CA ALA A 70 -0.84 8.37 6.15
C ALA A 70 -1.81 7.24 6.50
N ILE A 71 -3.04 7.62 6.79
CA ILE A 71 -4.20 6.73 6.81
C ILE A 71 -5.19 7.32 5.82
N VAL A 72 -5.56 6.56 4.80
CA VAL A 72 -6.49 6.99 3.76
C VAL A 72 -7.59 5.95 3.61
N ALA A 73 -8.83 6.39 3.63
CA ALA A 73 -9.98 5.52 3.45
C ALA A 73 -11.02 6.16 2.52
N SER A 74 -11.71 5.33 1.74
CA SER A 74 -12.96 5.72 1.10
C SER A 74 -14.09 4.77 1.52
N GLY A 75 -15.33 5.19 1.28
CA GLY A 75 -16.51 4.33 1.41
C GLY A 75 -16.61 3.32 0.27
N ASP A 76 -17.77 2.64 0.19
CA ASP A 76 -18.05 1.65 -0.84
C ASP A 76 -17.94 2.28 -2.24
N ASP A 77 -17.43 1.53 -3.22
CA ASP A 77 -17.17 2.00 -4.61
C ASP A 77 -16.22 3.22 -4.74
N GLY A 78 -15.66 3.70 -3.63
CA GLY A 78 -14.78 4.86 -3.58
C GLY A 78 -13.31 4.57 -3.93
N ILE A 79 -12.52 5.64 -4.03
CA ILE A 79 -11.10 5.60 -4.40
C ILE A 79 -10.22 6.16 -3.27
N ALA A 80 -9.33 5.32 -2.71
CA ALA A 80 -8.34 5.74 -1.72
C ALA A 80 -6.91 5.65 -2.30
N ARG A 81 -6.23 6.79 -2.42
CA ARG A 81 -4.85 6.84 -2.96
C ARG A 81 -3.88 7.49 -2.01
N THR A 82 -2.71 6.90 -1.87
CA THR A 82 -1.70 7.40 -0.93
C THR A 82 -0.31 7.37 -1.54
N VAL A 83 0.45 8.44 -1.29
CA VAL A 83 1.90 8.46 -1.43
C VAL A 83 2.50 8.82 -0.07
N VAL A 84 3.35 7.96 0.47
CA VAL A 84 4.11 8.25 1.70
C VAL A 84 5.60 8.09 1.44
N ALA A 85 6.38 9.10 1.84
CA ALA A 85 7.82 9.08 1.70
C ALA A 85 8.59 9.64 2.89
N SER A 86 9.80 9.14 3.10
CA SER A 86 10.75 9.64 4.09
C SER A 86 12.16 9.34 3.64
N GLY A 87 13.06 10.30 3.91
CA GLY A 87 14.50 10.31 3.61
C GLY A 87 15.31 9.12 4.16
N ASP A 88 16.62 9.11 3.90
CA ASP A 88 17.59 8.00 4.07
C ASP A 88 17.52 7.20 5.40
N ASP A 89 17.21 7.85 6.53
CA ASP A 89 17.11 7.21 7.87
C ASP A 89 15.68 7.18 8.42
N GLY A 90 14.73 7.55 7.57
CA GLY A 90 13.37 7.84 7.95
C GLY A 90 12.43 6.64 7.98
N THR A 91 11.19 6.91 8.38
CA THR A 91 10.13 5.90 8.40
C THR A 91 8.90 6.35 7.62
N ALA A 92 8.55 5.60 6.58
CA ALA A 92 7.34 5.80 5.78
C ALA A 92 6.30 4.71 6.08
N ARG A 93 5.08 5.10 6.44
CA ARG A 93 3.97 4.16 6.68
C ARG A 93 2.64 4.61 6.07
N ALA A 94 2.02 3.71 5.32
CA ALA A 94 0.68 3.89 4.78
C ALA A 94 -0.28 2.79 5.25
N ILE A 95 -1.51 3.19 5.53
CA ILE A 95 -2.67 2.30 5.64
C ILE A 95 -3.72 2.84 4.68
N VAL A 96 -4.18 2.00 3.76
CA VAL A 96 -5.17 2.36 2.73
C VAL A 96 -6.32 1.36 2.76
N ALA A 97 -7.55 1.87 2.84
CA ALA A 97 -8.78 1.07 2.84
C ALA A 97 -9.77 1.58 1.78
N ILE A 98 -10.23 0.65 0.94
CA ILE A 98 -11.25 0.75 -0.12
C ILE A 98 -10.91 1.79 -1.22
N GLY A 99 -10.28 1.28 -2.29
CA GLY A 99 -9.98 1.94 -3.57
C GLY A 99 -8.51 1.88 -4.02
N ASP A 100 -8.31 1.72 -5.33
CA ASP A 100 -7.08 1.35 -6.05
C ASP A 100 -5.80 2.16 -5.73
N ASP A 101 -4.67 1.45 -5.62
CA ASP A 101 -3.29 1.96 -5.60
C ASP A 101 -2.86 2.75 -4.33
N GLY A 102 -2.17 2.06 -3.42
CA GLY A 102 -1.26 2.64 -2.43
C GLY A 102 0.19 2.64 -2.91
N VAL A 103 0.92 3.71 -2.66
CA VAL A 103 2.34 3.80 -3.00
C VAL A 103 3.13 4.32 -1.79
N VAL A 104 4.18 3.62 -1.40
CA VAL A 104 5.10 4.03 -0.34
C VAL A 104 6.50 3.99 -0.91
N PHE A 105 7.14 5.15 -1.01
CA PHE A 105 8.53 5.27 -1.45
C PHE A 105 9.34 5.77 -0.27
N GLY A 106 10.25 4.97 0.29
CA GLY A 106 11.23 5.48 1.23
C GLY A 106 12.62 5.35 0.63
N ASP A 107 13.46 6.34 0.87
CA ASP A 107 14.91 6.20 0.97
C ASP A 107 15.31 5.70 2.39
N GLY A 108 14.36 5.72 3.34
CA GLY A 108 14.55 5.30 4.74
C GLY A 108 14.65 3.79 5.07
N VAL A 109 15.19 3.50 6.27
CA VAL A 109 15.33 2.15 6.86
C VAL A 109 14.01 1.35 6.90
N ILE A 110 12.84 2.00 6.98
CA ILE A 110 11.56 1.29 7.13
C ILE A 110 10.45 1.86 6.24
N ALA A 111 10.04 1.08 5.25
CA ALA A 111 8.82 1.31 4.47
C ALA A 111 7.74 0.26 4.76
N ARG A 112 6.52 0.71 5.09
CA ARG A 112 5.40 -0.20 5.36
C ARG A 112 4.12 0.24 4.67
N ALA A 113 3.43 -0.70 4.04
CA ALA A 113 2.10 -0.49 3.50
C ALA A 113 1.15 -1.62 3.88
N ILE A 114 -0.08 -1.23 4.21
CA ILE A 114 -1.23 -2.13 4.31
C ILE A 114 -2.28 -1.57 3.36
N VAL A 115 -2.68 -2.36 2.37
CA VAL A 115 -3.70 -1.98 1.38
C VAL A 115 -4.76 -3.06 1.34
N ALA A 116 -6.02 -2.68 1.57
CA ALA A 116 -7.14 -3.61 1.54
C ALA A 116 -8.29 -3.06 0.72
N SER A 117 -8.95 -3.94 -0.04
CA SER A 117 -10.19 -3.66 -0.74
C SER A 117 -11.22 -4.76 -0.46
N GLY A 118 -12.51 -4.44 -0.64
CA GLY A 118 -13.61 -5.38 -0.50
C GLY A 118 -13.74 -6.34 -1.69
N ASP A 119 -14.90 -6.99 -1.79
CA ASP A 119 -15.25 -7.89 -2.88
C ASP A 119 -15.32 -7.14 -4.22
N GLY A 120 -14.86 -7.77 -5.30
CA GLY A 120 -14.67 -7.15 -6.62
C GLY A 120 -13.64 -6.02 -6.67
N GLY A 121 -13.07 -5.64 -5.52
CA GLY A 121 -12.19 -4.51 -5.36
C GLY A 121 -10.76 -4.77 -5.82
N ILE A 122 -10.05 -3.69 -6.17
CA ILE A 122 -8.65 -3.76 -6.56
C ILE A 122 -7.78 -3.13 -5.46
N ALA A 123 -6.87 -3.92 -4.91
CA ALA A 123 -5.87 -3.50 -3.94
C ALA A 123 -4.49 -3.58 -4.57
N ARG A 124 -3.77 -2.46 -4.61
CA ARG A 124 -2.44 -2.38 -5.25
C ARG A 124 -1.46 -1.66 -4.34
N ALA A 125 -0.25 -2.19 -4.21
CA ALA A 125 0.81 -1.55 -3.44
C ALA A 125 2.13 -1.54 -4.22
N ILE A 126 2.84 -0.41 -4.17
CA ILE A 126 4.25 -0.32 -4.56
C ILE A 126 5.01 0.17 -3.33
N VAL A 127 5.98 -0.61 -2.85
CA VAL A 127 6.77 -0.29 -1.66
C VAL A 127 8.25 -0.48 -1.95
N ALA A 128 9.05 0.55 -1.69
CA ALA A 128 10.50 0.51 -1.84
C ALA A 128 11.20 1.17 -0.63
N SER A 129 12.40 0.68 -0.32
CA SER A 129 13.38 1.29 0.59
C SER A 129 14.74 1.38 -0.09
N GLY A 130 15.63 2.23 0.41
CA GLY A 130 17.05 2.26 0.05
C GLY A 130 17.82 1.03 0.55
N ASP A 131 19.15 1.14 0.48
CA ASP A 131 20.11 0.16 0.99
C ASP A 131 19.95 -0.01 2.51
N ASP A 132 20.24 -1.21 3.02
CA ASP A 132 19.98 -1.65 4.41
C ASP A 132 18.49 -1.57 4.84
N GLY A 133 17.61 -1.14 3.92
CA GLY A 133 16.22 -0.85 4.20
C GLY A 133 15.36 -2.11 4.35
N THR A 134 14.30 -1.99 5.16
CA THR A 134 13.30 -3.02 5.38
C THR A 134 11.95 -2.60 4.82
N THR A 135 11.45 -3.35 3.84
CA THR A 135 10.09 -3.20 3.33
C THR A 135 9.16 -4.31 3.81
N ARG A 136 7.95 -3.91 4.25
CA ARG A 136 6.89 -4.83 4.66
C ARG A 136 5.55 -4.41 4.10
N THR A 137 4.96 -5.29 3.32
CA THR A 137 3.73 -5.00 2.58
C THR A 137 2.71 -6.09 2.81
N VAL A 138 1.47 -5.69 3.10
CA VAL A 138 0.30 -6.56 3.11
C VAL A 138 -0.72 -5.98 2.13
N VAL A 139 -1.13 -6.79 1.15
CA VAL A 139 -2.18 -6.43 0.19
C VAL A 139 -3.24 -7.50 0.18
N ALA A 140 -4.50 -7.11 0.37
CA ALA A 140 -5.63 -8.02 0.37
C ALA A 140 -6.80 -7.46 -0.44
N SER A 141 -7.51 -8.35 -1.14
CA SER A 141 -8.82 -8.07 -1.74
C SER A 141 -9.81 -9.17 -1.34
N GLY A 142 -11.11 -8.84 -1.38
CA GLY A 142 -12.19 -9.80 -1.17
C GLY A 142 -12.36 -10.79 -2.33
N ASP A 143 -13.53 -11.40 -2.40
CA ASP A 143 -13.92 -12.34 -3.45
C ASP A 143 -14.00 -11.62 -4.80
N ASP A 144 -13.67 -12.31 -5.90
CA ASP A 144 -13.52 -11.76 -7.26
C ASP A 144 -12.56 -10.57 -7.38
N GLY A 145 -11.82 -10.27 -6.30
CA GLY A 145 -10.96 -9.11 -6.18
C GLY A 145 -9.59 -9.29 -6.83
N THR A 146 -8.82 -8.21 -6.87
CA THR A 146 -7.42 -8.26 -7.33
C THR A 146 -6.48 -7.61 -6.32
N ALA A 147 -5.57 -8.40 -5.76
CA ALA A 147 -4.50 -7.94 -4.89
C ALA A 147 -3.14 -7.98 -5.61
N ARG A 148 -2.43 -6.84 -5.67
CA ARG A 148 -1.10 -6.76 -6.27
C ARG A 148 -0.11 -6.00 -5.42
N ALA A 149 1.09 -6.56 -5.26
CA ALA A 149 2.20 -5.89 -4.62
C ALA A 149 3.46 -5.92 -5.47
N ILE A 150 4.16 -4.79 -5.53
CA ILE A 150 5.55 -4.69 -5.95
C ILE A 150 6.33 -4.21 -4.73
N VAL A 151 7.29 -5.01 -4.28
CA VAL A 151 8.04 -4.75 -3.05
C VAL A 151 9.53 -4.88 -3.34
N ALA A 152 10.29 -3.83 -3.10
CA ALA A 152 11.72 -3.77 -3.34
C ALA A 152 12.47 -3.29 -2.08
N SER A 153 13.71 -3.72 -1.91
CA SER A 153 14.69 -3.09 -1.02
C SER A 153 16.03 -2.98 -1.76
N GLY A 154 16.88 -2.04 -1.36
CA GLY A 154 18.25 -1.91 -1.85
C GLY A 154 19.17 -3.06 -1.41
N ASP A 155 20.47 -2.81 -1.53
CA ASP A 155 21.53 -3.74 -1.12
C ASP A 155 21.47 -3.98 0.39
N ASP A 156 21.80 -5.19 0.83
CA ASP A 156 21.67 -5.68 2.22
C ASP A 156 20.25 -5.58 2.82
N GLY A 157 19.28 -5.15 2.01
CA GLY A 157 17.91 -4.88 2.43
C GLY A 157 17.05 -6.13 2.61
N THR A 158 15.91 -5.95 3.26
CA THR A 158 14.91 -7.01 3.46
C THR A 158 13.56 -6.62 2.86
N ALA A 159 13.10 -7.38 1.86
CA ALA A 159 11.79 -7.20 1.25
C ALA A 159 10.80 -8.30 1.65
N ARG A 160 9.63 -7.91 2.17
CA ARG A 160 8.59 -8.85 2.61
C ARG A 160 7.21 -8.48 2.10
N ALA A 161 6.54 -9.43 1.47
CA ALA A 161 5.17 -9.26 0.98
C ALA A 161 4.24 -10.41 1.40
N ILE A 162 3.03 -10.05 1.80
CA ILE A 162 1.88 -10.96 1.90
C ILE A 162 0.82 -10.41 0.96
N VAL A 163 0.39 -11.21 -0.01
CA VAL A 163 -0.63 -10.82 -0.99
C VAL A 163 -1.70 -11.90 -1.04
N ALA A 164 -2.96 -11.51 -0.82
CA ALA A 164 -4.08 -12.45 -0.77
C ALA A 164 -5.30 -11.91 -1.51
N SER A 165 -6.07 -12.81 -2.11
CA SER A 165 -7.43 -12.52 -2.60
C SER A 165 -8.40 -13.60 -2.12
N GLY A 166 -9.68 -13.27 -2.05
CA GLY A 166 -10.77 -14.22 -1.82
C GLY A 166 -10.98 -15.20 -2.98
N ASP A 167 -12.14 -15.86 -2.97
CA ASP A 167 -12.57 -16.84 -3.99
C ASP A 167 -12.74 -16.14 -5.35
N GLY A 168 -12.43 -16.81 -6.46
CA GLY A 168 -12.40 -16.24 -7.82
C GLY A 168 -11.34 -15.14 -8.04
N GLY A 169 -10.59 -14.78 -7.00
CA GLY A 169 -9.71 -13.62 -6.98
C GLY A 169 -8.33 -13.81 -7.63
N ILE A 170 -7.59 -12.71 -7.72
CA ILE A 170 -6.23 -12.69 -8.29
C ILE A 170 -5.26 -12.04 -7.31
N ALA A 171 -4.31 -12.83 -6.81
CA ALA A 171 -3.20 -12.36 -5.99
C ALA A 171 -1.87 -12.42 -6.75
N ARG A 172 -1.15 -11.28 -6.83
CA ARG A 172 0.16 -11.19 -7.49
C ARG A 172 1.18 -10.42 -6.68
N ALA A 173 2.37 -10.99 -6.51
CA ALA A 173 3.50 -10.31 -5.89
C ALA A 173 4.74 -10.33 -6.79
N ILE A 174 5.43 -9.20 -6.83
CA ILE A 174 6.82 -9.09 -7.28
C ILE A 174 7.62 -8.61 -6.08
N VAL A 175 8.61 -9.40 -5.65
CA VAL A 175 9.44 -9.08 -4.49
C VAL A 175 10.90 -9.21 -4.84
N THR A 176 11.65 -8.12 -4.67
CA THR A 176 13.07 -8.05 -5.02
C THR A 176 13.89 -7.45 -3.89
N SER A 177 15.15 -7.85 -3.78
CA SER A 177 16.17 -7.18 -2.96
C SER A 177 17.47 -7.07 -3.75
N GLY A 178 18.28 -6.06 -3.44
CA GLY A 178 19.63 -5.89 -3.96
C GLY A 178 20.62 -6.94 -3.47
N ASP A 179 21.90 -6.62 -3.57
CA ASP A 179 23.01 -7.50 -3.21
C ASP A 179 22.97 -7.95 -1.76
N GLU A 180 23.27 -9.22 -1.50
CA GLU A 180 23.21 -9.86 -0.16
C GLU A 180 21.84 -9.74 0.57
N GLY A 181 20.84 -9.11 -0.04
CA GLY A 181 19.53 -8.87 0.53
C GLY A 181 18.66 -10.11 0.63
N THR A 182 17.59 -10.02 1.44
CA THR A 182 16.67 -11.14 1.67
C THR A 182 15.25 -10.83 1.25
N THR A 183 14.60 -11.82 0.63
CA THR A 183 13.18 -11.73 0.25
C THR A 183 12.34 -12.78 0.95
N ARG A 184 11.11 -12.41 1.32
CA ARG A 184 10.07 -13.36 1.77
C ARG A 184 8.72 -13.00 1.23
N THR A 185 8.07 -13.97 0.60
CA THR A 185 6.81 -13.72 -0.11
C THR A 185 5.82 -14.82 0.21
N VAL A 186 4.59 -14.42 0.54
CA VAL A 186 3.43 -15.30 0.62
C VAL A 186 2.38 -14.75 -0.35
N VAL A 187 1.93 -15.61 -1.27
CA VAL A 187 0.82 -15.29 -2.18
C VAL A 187 -0.21 -16.40 -2.11
N ALA A 188 -1.47 -16.03 -1.91
CA ALA A 188 -2.58 -16.96 -1.80
C ALA A 188 -3.82 -16.41 -2.52
N SER A 189 -4.68 -17.29 -2.99
CA SER A 189 -6.03 -16.96 -3.46
C SER A 189 -6.99 -18.01 -2.91
N GLY A 190 -8.27 -17.65 -2.77
CA GLY A 190 -9.35 -18.58 -2.50
C GLY A 190 -9.63 -19.55 -3.65
N ASP A 191 -10.73 -20.28 -3.55
CA ASP A 191 -11.16 -21.26 -4.55
C ASP A 191 -11.35 -20.60 -5.93
N ASP A 192 -11.04 -21.31 -7.00
CA ASP A 192 -11.00 -20.80 -8.39
C ASP A 192 -10.11 -19.56 -8.63
N GLY A 193 -9.30 -19.19 -7.64
CA GLY A 193 -8.43 -18.03 -7.69
C GLY A 193 -7.05 -18.30 -8.29
N ILE A 194 -6.32 -17.22 -8.56
CA ILE A 194 -4.97 -17.26 -9.13
C ILE A 194 -3.99 -16.58 -8.18
N ALA A 195 -3.00 -17.33 -7.71
CA ALA A 195 -1.87 -16.83 -6.93
C ALA A 195 -0.57 -16.89 -7.75
N ARG A 196 0.13 -15.76 -7.91
CA ARG A 196 1.45 -15.73 -8.59
C ARG A 196 2.47 -14.89 -7.83
N ALA A 197 3.67 -15.42 -7.68
CA ALA A 197 4.81 -14.71 -7.09
C ALA A 197 6.00 -14.73 -8.04
N ILE A 198 6.67 -13.60 -8.16
CA ILE A 198 8.01 -13.49 -8.74
C ILE A 198 8.93 -12.98 -7.64
N VAL A 199 9.98 -13.72 -7.33
CA VAL A 199 10.89 -13.40 -6.22
C VAL A 199 12.34 -13.48 -6.68
N ALA A 200 13.14 -12.45 -6.43
CA ALA A 200 14.57 -12.42 -6.73
C ALA A 200 15.35 -11.74 -5.59
N SER A 201 16.57 -12.20 -5.30
CA SER A 201 17.40 -11.65 -4.22
C SER A 201 18.89 -11.83 -4.49
N GLY A 202 19.64 -10.73 -4.63
CA GLY A 202 21.07 -10.70 -4.95
C GLY A 202 21.38 -10.60 -6.45
N ASP A 203 22.57 -10.12 -6.81
CA ASP A 203 22.98 -9.80 -8.19
C ASP A 203 22.99 -10.99 -9.17
N ASP A 204 23.22 -12.21 -8.67
CA ASP A 204 23.24 -13.44 -9.48
C ASP A 204 21.89 -14.20 -9.46
N ALA A 205 20.85 -13.63 -8.87
CA ALA A 205 19.61 -14.34 -8.64
C ALA A 205 18.80 -14.56 -9.92
N ARG A 206 18.48 -15.84 -10.21
CA ARG A 206 17.39 -16.17 -11.11
C ARG A 206 16.06 -15.96 -10.38
N ALA A 207 15.17 -15.17 -10.97
CA ALA A 207 13.83 -14.99 -10.43
C ALA A 207 13.10 -16.34 -10.29
N ILE A 208 12.63 -16.62 -9.08
CA ILE A 208 11.76 -17.76 -8.79
C ILE A 208 10.33 -17.34 -9.12
N VAL A 209 9.71 -18.07 -10.04
CA VAL A 209 8.29 -17.87 -10.38
C VAL A 209 7.49 -19.01 -9.78
N ALA A 210 6.57 -18.67 -8.88
CA ALA A 210 5.58 -19.60 -8.36
C ALA A 210 4.20 -19.17 -8.87
N SER A 211 3.42 -20.13 -9.38
CA SER A 211 2.04 -19.89 -9.77
C SER A 211 1.17 -21.07 -9.38
N VAL A 212 0.06 -20.77 -8.71
CA VAL A 212 -0.98 -21.73 -8.34
C VAL A 212 -2.31 -21.18 -8.85
N ALA A 213 -3.07 -22.03 -9.50
CA ALA A 213 -4.49 -21.79 -9.76
C ALA A 213 -5.25 -22.79 -8.88
N ALA A 214 -6.17 -22.31 -8.04
CA ALA A 214 -7.11 -23.19 -7.37
C ALA A 214 -8.13 -23.66 -8.43
N CYS A 215 -8.50 -24.94 -8.41
CA CYS A 215 -9.56 -25.48 -9.25
C CYS A 215 -10.57 -26.20 -8.37
N GLU A 216 -11.86 -25.96 -8.61
CA GLU A 216 -12.95 -26.74 -8.03
C GLU A 216 -12.65 -28.25 -8.01
N HIS A 217 -12.96 -28.88 -6.87
CA HIS A 217 -13.16 -30.32 -6.84
C HIS A 217 -14.54 -30.59 -7.48
N PRO A 218 -14.64 -31.48 -8.49
CA PRO A 218 -15.96 -31.87 -8.99
C PRO A 218 -16.71 -32.55 -7.83
N ASP A 219 -17.87 -32.01 -7.47
CA ASP A 219 -18.75 -32.57 -6.45
C ASP A 219 -18.89 -34.10 -6.62
N GLU A 220 -18.34 -34.87 -5.68
CA GLU A 220 -18.71 -36.28 -5.50
C GLU A 220 -20.14 -36.33 -4.90
N SER A 221 -21.14 -35.98 -5.69
CA SER A 221 -22.55 -36.20 -5.39
C SER A 221 -23.25 -36.98 -6.52
N LEU A 222 -22.62 -38.07 -6.94
CA LEU A 222 -23.36 -39.24 -7.43
C LEU A 222 -23.01 -40.41 -6.52
N ILE A 223 -23.95 -40.80 -5.66
CA ILE A 223 -24.44 -42.17 -5.38
C ILE A 223 -25.61 -42.05 -4.38
#